data_AF-A0A7W6KE63-F1
#
_entry.id   AF-A0A7W6KE63-F1
#
_cell.length_a   1.000
_cell.length_b   1.000
_cell.length_c   1.000
_cell.angle_alpha   90.00
_cell.angle_beta   90.00
_cell.angle_gamma   90.00
#
_symmetry.space_group_name_H-M   'P 1'
#
loop_
_entity.id
_entity.type
_entity.pdbx_description
1 polymer ?
#
loop_
_entity_poly.entity_id
_entity_poly.type
_entity_poly.pdbx_seq_one_letter_code
_entity_poly.pdbx_strand_id
1 'polypeptide(L)'
;MRRIYLALVLLPLVVITSCGKKTDKDRAIELVEAQYENSDRDLNFDDSKLDSLYNISPGAYADSLKKGKELDVALAQLESQIEHLSQAESDSVGLISARLTKERYRLLELAKTKPAFIGWKLSGVAIEGDKHEVLSFNFDKGITKIIP
;
A
#
# COMPACT_ATOMS: atom_id res chain seq x y z
N MET A 1 -45.39 2.50 62.78
CA MET A 1 -45.11 3.71 61.98
C MET A 1 -44.41 3.30 60.69
N ARG A 2 -44.81 3.90 59.57
CA ARG A 2 -44.22 3.82 58.21
C ARG A 2 -42.69 3.94 58.25
N ARG A 3 -41.91 3.32 57.35
CA ARG A 3 -41.75 3.74 55.94
C ARG A 3 -41.16 2.62 55.07
N ILE A 4 -41.79 2.38 53.92
CA ILE A 4 -41.23 1.73 52.74
C ILE A 4 -40.58 2.83 51.89
N TYR A 5 -39.38 2.59 51.36
CA TYR A 5 -38.88 3.27 50.16
C TYR A 5 -38.32 2.24 49.18
N LEU A 6 -38.98 2.16 48.02
CA LEU A 6 -38.54 1.53 46.79
C LEU A 6 -37.32 2.24 46.20
N ALA A 7 -36.37 1.49 45.63
CA ALA A 7 -35.75 1.74 44.32
C ALA A 7 -34.94 0.48 43.91
N LEU A 8 -35.29 -0.23 42.82
CA LEU A 8 -34.76 -0.04 41.45
C LEU A 8 -33.21 -0.16 41.46
N VAL A 9 -32.52 -1.09 40.79
CA VAL A 9 -32.65 -1.61 39.42
C VAL A 9 -31.75 -2.86 39.26
N LEU A 10 -32.23 -3.83 38.51
CA LEU A 10 -31.48 -4.89 37.82
C LEU A 10 -30.30 -4.34 37.01
N LEU A 11 -29.09 -4.84 37.23
CA LEU A 11 -28.16 -5.01 36.11
C LEU A 11 -27.19 -6.17 36.38
N PRO A 12 -27.41 -7.36 35.82
CA PRO A 12 -26.30 -8.29 35.67
C PRO A 12 -25.34 -7.64 34.67
N LEU A 13 -24.13 -7.31 35.12
CA LEU A 13 -23.03 -6.94 34.24
C LEU A 13 -22.73 -8.16 33.37
N VAL A 14 -23.38 -8.24 32.21
CA VAL A 14 -22.95 -9.10 31.13
C VAL A 14 -21.66 -8.48 30.60
N VAL A 15 -20.53 -8.86 31.20
CA VAL A 15 -19.23 -8.67 30.55
C VAL A 15 -19.20 -9.69 29.42
N ILE A 16 -19.80 -9.31 28.29
CA ILE A 16 -19.49 -9.94 27.01
C ILE A 16 -18.04 -9.56 26.77
N THR A 17 -17.10 -10.44 27.15
CA THR A 17 -15.76 -10.39 26.60
C THR A 17 -15.95 -10.65 25.11
N SER A 18 -16.10 -9.57 24.35
CA SER A 18 -15.91 -9.58 22.92
C SER A 18 -14.52 -10.15 22.72
N CYS A 19 -14.46 -11.44 22.42
CA CYS A 19 -13.27 -12.09 21.88
C CYS A 19 -13.12 -11.57 20.45
N GLY A 20 -12.94 -10.26 20.32
CA GLY A 20 -12.67 -9.57 19.09
C GLY A 20 -11.35 -10.11 18.59
N LYS A 21 -11.33 -10.66 17.38
CA LYS A 21 -10.08 -10.99 16.72
C LYS A 21 -9.28 -9.69 16.62
N LYS A 22 -8.06 -9.69 17.17
CA LYS A 22 -7.11 -8.57 17.02
C LYS A 22 -7.00 -8.23 15.53
N THR A 23 -7.05 -6.95 15.20
CA THR A 23 -6.83 -6.50 13.83
C THR A 23 -5.36 -6.68 13.46
N ASP A 24 -5.06 -6.67 12.17
CA ASP A 24 -3.67 -6.71 11.70
C ASP A 24 -2.86 -5.50 12.19
N LYS A 25 -3.50 -4.34 12.38
CA LYS A 25 -2.85 -3.16 12.98
C LYS A 25 -2.51 -3.41 14.45
N ASP A 26 -3.44 -3.99 15.22
CA ASP A 26 -3.19 -4.29 16.65
C ASP A 26 -2.04 -5.29 16.81
N ARG A 27 -1.97 -6.29 15.93
CA ARG A 27 -0.87 -7.27 15.92
C ARG A 27 0.47 -6.64 15.56
N ALA A 28 0.49 -5.69 14.64
CA ALA A 28 1.69 -4.95 14.26
C ALA A 28 2.18 -4.05 15.41
N ILE A 29 1.25 -3.37 16.10
CA ILE A 29 1.55 -2.56 17.27
C ILE A 29 2.15 -3.42 18.39
N GLU A 30 1.52 -4.55 18.73
CA GLU A 30 1.99 -5.46 19.78
C GLU A 30 3.42 -5.98 19.51
N LEU A 31 3.75 -6.28 18.25
CA LEU A 31 5.11 -6.68 17.87
C LEU A 31 6.13 -5.54 18.03
N VAL A 32 5.71 -4.29 17.78
CA VAL A 32 6.57 -3.11 17.97
C VAL A 32 6.72 -2.81 19.45
N GLU A 33 5.64 -2.80 20.23
CA GLU A 33 5.69 -2.62 21.68
C GLU A 33 6.61 -3.66 22.33
N ALA A 34 6.47 -4.95 21.96
CA ALA A 34 7.34 -6.03 22.45
C ALA A 34 8.83 -5.80 22.14
N GLN A 35 9.15 -5.20 21.00
CA GLN A 35 10.53 -4.85 20.62
C GLN A 35 11.11 -3.72 21.49
N TYR A 36 10.26 -2.87 22.06
CA TYR A 36 10.63 -1.70 22.86
C TYR A 36 10.28 -1.81 24.34
N GLU A 37 9.79 -2.96 24.82
CA GLU A 37 9.43 -3.19 26.24
C GLU A 37 10.54 -2.82 27.24
N ASN A 38 11.81 -2.92 26.83
CA ASN A 38 12.98 -2.59 27.66
C ASN A 38 13.63 -1.25 27.27
N SER A 39 12.97 -0.44 26.44
CA SER A 39 13.46 0.87 26.02
C SER A 39 12.96 1.95 26.97
N ASP A 40 13.78 2.97 27.24
CA ASP A 40 13.35 4.19 27.95
C ASP A 40 12.48 5.12 27.04
N ARG A 41 12.15 4.66 25.82
CA ARG A 41 11.36 5.41 24.84
C ARG A 41 9.92 4.94 24.85
N ASP A 42 9.02 5.84 25.16
CA ASP A 42 7.59 5.58 25.05
C ASP A 42 7.13 5.81 23.60
N LEU A 43 6.25 4.94 23.11
CA LEU A 43 5.79 4.94 21.72
C LEU A 43 4.32 5.34 21.64
N ASN A 44 4.01 6.32 20.81
CA ASN A 44 2.65 6.74 20.52
C ASN A 44 2.21 6.23 19.13
N PHE A 45 1.06 5.55 19.09
CA PHE A 45 0.48 4.93 17.90
C PHE A 45 -0.82 5.60 17.42
N ASP A 46 -1.24 6.73 17.99
CA ASP A 46 -2.52 7.40 17.70
C ASP A 46 -2.67 7.71 16.20
N ASP A 47 -1.61 8.24 15.59
CA ASP A 47 -1.56 8.59 14.17
C ASP A 47 -1.05 7.45 13.28
N SER A 48 -0.83 6.26 13.84
CA SER A 48 -0.22 5.15 13.10
C SER A 48 -1.16 4.57 12.03
N LYS A 49 -0.57 4.13 10.92
CA LYS A 49 -1.30 3.55 9.78
C LYS A 49 -0.64 2.26 9.34
N LEU A 50 -1.47 1.26 9.01
CA LEU A 50 -1.02 0.00 8.46
C LEU A 50 -1.26 -0.02 6.96
N ASP A 51 -0.18 0.06 6.19
CA ASP A 51 -0.21 0.09 4.74
C ASP A 51 0.21 -1.28 4.17
N SER A 52 -0.48 -1.72 3.11
CA SER A 52 -0.05 -2.91 2.36
C SER A 52 1.16 -2.61 1.49
N LEU A 53 2.19 -3.45 1.58
CA LEU A 53 3.37 -3.38 0.73
C LEU A 53 3.27 -4.34 -0.45
N TYR A 54 3.67 -3.84 -1.61
CA TYR A 54 3.74 -4.62 -2.85
C TYR A 54 5.13 -4.50 -3.47
N ASN A 55 5.58 -5.53 -4.16
CA ASN A 55 6.81 -5.48 -4.98
C ASN A 55 6.74 -4.41 -6.09
N ILE A 56 5.55 -4.17 -6.63
CA ILE A 56 5.19 -3.06 -7.51
C ILE A 56 3.81 -2.57 -7.10
N SER A 57 3.64 -1.25 -6.99
CA SER A 57 2.34 -0.67 -6.65
C SER A 57 1.28 -1.07 -7.70
N PRO A 58 0.07 -1.48 -7.27
CA PRO A 58 -1.04 -1.77 -8.18
C PRO A 58 -1.36 -0.61 -9.14
N GLY A 59 -1.23 0.63 -8.67
CA GLY A 59 -1.42 1.83 -9.51
C GLY A 59 -0.38 1.93 -10.62
N ALA A 60 0.91 1.81 -10.26
CA ALA A 60 2.00 1.85 -11.23
C ALA A 60 1.90 0.73 -12.29
N TYR A 61 1.41 -0.44 -11.88
CA TYR A 61 1.11 -1.54 -12.79
C TYR A 61 -0.03 -1.20 -13.75
N ALA A 62 -1.15 -0.67 -13.25
CA ALA A 62 -2.29 -0.26 -14.06
C ALA A 62 -1.92 0.84 -15.06
N ASP A 63 -1.13 1.82 -14.62
CA ASP A 63 -0.63 2.91 -15.47
C ASP A 63 0.27 2.40 -16.59
N SER A 64 1.14 1.43 -16.29
CA SER A 64 2.01 0.79 -17.30
C SER A 64 1.19 0.06 -18.36
N LEU A 65 0.14 -0.66 -17.96
CA LEU A 65 -0.77 -1.34 -18.89
C LEU A 65 -1.53 -0.34 -19.76
N LYS A 66 -2.05 0.74 -19.16
CA LYS A 66 -2.74 1.81 -19.89
C LYS A 66 -1.81 2.43 -20.92
N LYS A 67 -0.58 2.77 -20.52
CA LYS A 67 0.40 3.37 -21.41
C LYS A 67 0.77 2.46 -22.57
N GLY A 68 0.89 1.15 -22.33
CA GLY A 68 1.09 0.16 -23.38
C GLY A 68 0.00 0.20 -24.46
N LYS A 69 -1.27 0.28 -24.06
CA LYS A 69 -2.39 0.39 -25.00
C LYS A 69 -2.39 1.69 -25.79
N GLU A 70 -2.06 2.81 -25.14
CA GLU A 70 -1.92 4.10 -25.83
C GLU A 70 -0.82 4.06 -26.90
N LEU A 71 0.29 3.40 -26.60
CA LEU A 71 1.37 3.20 -27.57
C LEU A 71 0.94 2.31 -28.73
N ASP A 72 0.17 1.24 -28.48
CA ASP A 72 -0.35 0.38 -29.54
C ASP A 72 -1.22 1.19 -30.53
N VAL A 73 -2.07 2.09 -30.03
CA VAL A 73 -2.89 3.00 -30.87
C VAL A 73 -2.01 3.97 -31.65
N ALA A 74 -1.02 4.59 -31.00
CA ALA A 74 -0.13 5.54 -31.66
C ALA A 74 0.71 4.88 -32.76
N LEU A 75 1.22 3.67 -32.52
CA LEU A 75 1.97 2.90 -33.51
C LEU A 75 1.12 2.59 -34.74
N ALA A 76 -0.11 2.12 -34.55
CA ALA A 76 -1.03 1.86 -35.67
C ALA A 76 -1.34 3.12 -36.50
N GLN A 77 -1.47 4.27 -35.84
CA GLN A 77 -1.66 5.56 -36.53
C GLN A 77 -0.42 5.98 -37.32
N LEU A 78 0.77 5.77 -36.79
CA LEU A 78 2.02 6.08 -37.49
C LEU A 78 2.22 5.16 -38.69
N GLU A 79 1.93 3.86 -38.54
CA GLU A 79 1.97 2.89 -39.64
C GLU A 79 1.05 3.29 -40.79
N SER A 80 -0.20 3.69 -40.49
CA SER A 80 -1.14 4.18 -41.50
C SER A 80 -0.68 5.47 -42.19
N GLN A 81 0.11 6.32 -41.52
CA GLN A 81 0.61 7.56 -42.09
C GLN A 81 1.81 7.31 -43.02
N ILE A 82 2.70 6.36 -42.67
CA ILE A 82 3.91 6.04 -43.44
C ILE A 82 3.59 5.74 -44.91
N GLU A 83 2.48 5.06 -45.19
CA GLU A 83 2.07 4.68 -46.55
C GLU A 83 1.82 5.87 -47.50
N HIS A 84 1.66 7.08 -46.96
CA HIS A 84 1.33 8.28 -47.72
C HIS A 84 2.43 9.35 -47.70
N LEU A 85 3.58 9.07 -47.09
CA LEU A 85 4.67 10.02 -46.91
C LEU A 85 5.76 9.89 -47.98
N SER A 86 6.51 10.97 -48.20
CA SER A 86 7.75 10.88 -48.97
C SER A 86 8.79 10.04 -48.22
N GLN A 87 9.82 9.55 -48.92
CA GLN A 87 10.85 8.69 -48.31
C GLN A 87 11.49 9.32 -47.07
N ALA A 88 11.87 10.60 -47.13
CA ALA A 88 12.53 11.28 -46.01
C ALA A 88 11.63 11.45 -44.78
N GLU A 89 10.34 11.69 -45.01
CA GLU A 89 9.33 11.78 -43.96
C GLU A 89 9.03 10.40 -43.37
N SER A 90 8.90 9.38 -44.22
CA SER A 90 8.75 7.97 -43.83
C SER A 90 9.92 7.50 -42.96
N ASP A 91 11.17 7.81 -43.33
CA ASP A 91 12.36 7.45 -42.53
C ASP A 91 12.33 8.09 -41.14
N SER A 92 11.88 9.35 -41.06
CA SER A 92 11.72 10.08 -39.80
C SER A 92 10.63 9.47 -38.92
N VAL A 93 9.48 9.13 -39.49
CA VAL A 93 8.39 8.44 -38.78
C VAL A 93 8.84 7.05 -38.34
N GLY A 94 9.59 6.33 -39.17
CA GLY A 94 10.17 5.02 -38.83
C GLY A 94 11.05 5.07 -37.57
N LEU A 95 11.89 6.10 -37.41
CA LEU A 95 12.70 6.29 -36.21
C LEU A 95 11.85 6.52 -34.95
N ILE A 96 10.76 7.28 -35.08
CA ILE A 96 9.81 7.52 -33.98
C ILE A 96 9.11 6.22 -33.61
N SER A 97 8.56 5.50 -34.60
CA SER A 97 7.90 4.21 -34.40
C SER A 97 8.83 3.21 -33.72
N ALA A 98 10.10 3.10 -34.15
CA ALA A 98 11.07 2.22 -33.51
C ALA A 98 11.31 2.55 -32.02
N ARG A 99 11.38 3.85 -31.68
CA ARG A 99 11.52 4.30 -30.28
C ARG A 99 10.29 3.95 -29.44
N LEU A 100 9.10 4.18 -29.98
CA LEU A 100 7.84 3.87 -29.29
C LEU A 100 7.65 2.36 -29.12
N THR A 101 8.02 1.55 -30.11
CA THR A 101 8.03 0.09 -30.02
C THR A 101 8.98 -0.42 -28.94
N LYS A 102 10.17 0.17 -28.82
CA LYS A 102 11.11 -0.17 -27.73
C LYS A 102 10.50 0.11 -26.35
N GLU A 103 9.87 1.27 -26.21
CA GLU A 103 9.18 1.63 -24.96
C GLU A 103 8.01 0.69 -24.66
N ARG A 104 7.27 0.29 -25.70
CA ARG A 104 6.19 -0.70 -25.59
C ARG A 104 6.69 -2.03 -25.05
N TYR A 105 7.82 -2.53 -25.54
CA TYR A 105 8.46 -3.74 -25.01
C TYR A 105 8.90 -3.58 -23.55
N ARG A 106 9.47 -2.43 -23.19
CA ARG A 106 9.84 -2.15 -21.79
C ARG A 106 8.62 -2.23 -20.86
N LEU A 107 7.49 -1.65 -21.29
CA LEU A 107 6.23 -1.70 -20.54
C LEU A 107 5.64 -3.13 -20.50
N LEU A 108 5.82 -3.94 -21.55
CA LEU A 108 5.43 -5.37 -21.52
C LEU A 108 6.21 -6.14 -20.46
N GLU A 109 7.53 -5.94 -20.38
CA GLU A 109 8.35 -6.62 -19.38
C GLU A 109 7.96 -6.21 -17.96
N LEU A 110 7.69 -4.92 -17.73
CA LEU A 110 7.16 -4.45 -16.45
C LEU A 110 5.79 -5.07 -16.15
N ALA A 111 4.91 -5.15 -17.15
CA ALA A 111 3.57 -5.75 -17.02
C ALA A 111 3.58 -7.26 -16.77
N LYS A 112 4.67 -7.98 -17.04
CA LYS A 112 4.83 -9.38 -16.61
C LYS A 112 5.01 -9.49 -15.10
N THR A 113 5.57 -8.46 -14.46
CA THR A 113 5.74 -8.39 -13.02
C THR A 113 4.45 -7.89 -12.39
N LYS A 114 3.52 -8.81 -12.14
CA LYS A 114 2.24 -8.48 -11.50
C LYS A 114 2.47 -7.96 -10.07
N PRO A 115 1.60 -7.05 -9.56
CA PRO A 115 1.58 -6.67 -8.16
C PRO A 115 1.42 -7.91 -7.29
N ALA A 116 2.38 -8.12 -6.41
CA ALA A 116 2.41 -9.19 -5.44
C ALA A 116 2.51 -8.55 -4.05
N PHE A 117 1.55 -8.88 -3.20
CA PHE A 117 1.56 -8.49 -1.80
C PHE A 117 2.78 -9.13 -1.12
N ILE A 118 3.64 -8.32 -0.51
CA ILE A 118 4.90 -8.76 0.11
C ILE A 118 4.91 -8.62 1.63
N GLY A 119 4.07 -7.76 2.21
CA GLY A 119 4.10 -7.50 3.63
C GLY A 119 3.31 -6.25 4.01
N TRP A 120 3.53 -5.79 5.23
CA TRP A 120 2.85 -4.62 5.78
C TRP A 120 3.85 -3.56 6.23
N LYS A 121 3.42 -2.31 6.32
CA LYS A 121 4.17 -1.23 6.92
C LYS A 121 3.32 -0.52 7.96
N LEU A 122 3.76 -0.49 9.20
CA LEU A 122 3.22 0.40 10.22
C LEU A 122 3.98 1.72 10.15
N SER A 123 3.33 2.78 9.70
CA SER A 123 3.89 4.13 9.61
C SER A 123 3.26 5.05 10.65
N GLY A 124 3.89 6.19 10.94
CA GLY A 124 3.29 7.20 11.85
C GLY A 124 3.43 6.88 13.33
N VAL A 125 4.40 6.05 13.72
CA VAL A 125 4.68 5.76 15.14
C VAL A 125 5.57 6.88 15.68
N ALA A 126 5.09 7.64 16.66
CA ALA A 126 5.85 8.72 17.28
C ALA A 126 6.57 8.24 18.55
N ILE A 127 7.66 8.90 18.90
CA ILE A 127 8.33 8.71 20.20
C ILE A 127 7.87 9.82 21.13
N GLU A 128 7.30 9.48 22.29
CA GLU A 128 6.83 10.46 23.24
C GLU A 128 8.01 11.20 23.89
N GLY A 129 7.91 12.52 23.98
CA GLY A 129 8.96 13.37 24.58
C GLY A 129 9.96 13.99 23.59
N ASP A 130 10.24 13.35 22.45
CA ASP A 130 11.10 13.91 21.40
C ASP A 130 10.28 14.48 20.25
N LYS A 131 10.33 15.81 20.09
CA LYS A 131 9.65 16.48 18.99
C LYS A 131 10.28 16.06 17.66
N HIS A 132 9.54 15.28 16.89
CA HIS A 132 9.63 15.01 15.44
C HIS A 132 10.21 13.67 14.97
N GLU A 133 10.59 12.73 15.83
CA GLU A 133 10.99 11.40 15.33
C GLU A 133 9.74 10.54 15.07
N VAL A 134 9.46 10.30 13.79
CA VAL A 134 8.40 9.39 13.33
C VAL A 134 9.05 8.13 12.77
N LEU A 135 8.77 7.00 13.39
CA LEU A 135 9.25 5.69 13.02
C LEU A 135 8.30 5.00 12.02
N SER A 136 8.86 4.01 11.33
CA SER A 136 8.09 3.10 10.50
C SER A 136 8.69 1.72 10.56
N PHE A 137 7.83 0.71 10.57
CA PHE A 137 8.22 -0.70 10.72
C PHE A 137 7.61 -1.50 9.59
N ASN A 138 8.43 -2.31 8.93
CA ASN A 138 7.97 -3.26 7.93
C ASN A 138 7.75 -4.62 8.59
N PHE A 139 6.76 -5.37 8.09
CA PHE A 139 6.43 -6.70 8.56
C PHE A 139 6.30 -7.66 7.39
N ASP A 140 6.50 -8.95 7.67
CA ASP A 140 6.16 -10.01 6.73
C ASP A 140 4.65 -10.06 6.46
N LYS A 141 4.24 -10.86 5.46
CA LYS A 141 2.83 -10.98 5.05
C LYS A 141 1.88 -11.34 6.20
N GLY A 142 2.37 -12.14 7.14
CA GLY A 142 1.60 -12.63 8.26
C GLY A 142 1.57 -11.69 9.45
N ILE A 143 2.39 -10.62 9.51
CA ILE A 143 2.61 -9.81 10.72
C ILE A 143 3.04 -10.73 11.88
N THR A 144 4.06 -11.54 11.62
CA THR A 144 4.68 -12.46 12.60
C THR A 144 6.02 -11.93 13.08
N LYS A 145 6.67 -11.07 12.30
CA LYS A 145 7.94 -10.44 12.65
C LYS A 145 8.13 -9.11 11.94
N ILE A 146 8.88 -8.22 12.59
CA ILE A 146 9.45 -7.03 11.96
C ILE A 146 10.55 -7.48 11.00
N ILE A 147 10.58 -6.91 9.80
CA ILE A 147 11.61 -7.16 8.78
C ILE A 147 12.43 -5.89 8.52
N PRO A 148 13.71 -6.03 8.15
CA PRO A 148 14.57 -4.89 7.78
C PRO A 148 14.04 -4.08 6.60
#